data_AF-A0A852CTF5-F1
#
_entry.id   AF-A0A852CTF5-F1
#
_cell.length_a   1.000
_cell.length_b   1.000
_cell.length_c   1.000
_cell.angle_alpha   90.00
_cell.angle_beta   90.00
_cell.angle_gamma   90.00
#
_symmetry.space_group_name_H-M   'P 1'
#
loop_
_entity.id
_entity.type
_entity.pdbx_description
1 polymer ?
#
loop_
_entity_poly.entity_id
_entity_poly.type
_entity_poly.pdbx_seq_one_letter_code
_entity_poly.pdbx_strand_id
1 'polypeptide(L)'
;QGIQYLIEHKVLSSDIQEIAKFLHKGEGLNKTAIGDYLGGRDPTNIQILQAFVACHQFANLNLVQALRQFLWSFRLPGEAQKIDRMMEAFANWYCKCNPGVFQSTDTCYILSFSIIMLNTSLHNPNVKDKPPFERFVSINRGIDNGGDLPEELLKNLFESIKNEPFSIPEDDGNDLTHTFFNPNREGWLLKLGGRVKTWKRRWFILTDNCLYYFEYTTDKEPLGIIPLENLSVRKVDDPKKPNCFELFNPNCKGQKIKACKTDGDGKVVEGKHQSYKISAATPAERDEWIEAIRTSITQDPFYDLVSARKKKIASKN
;
A
#
# COMPACT_ATOMS: atom_id res chain seq x y z
N GLN A 1 5.80 20.77 -17.19
CA GLN A 1 6.81 21.76 -17.65
C GLN A 1 7.80 21.15 -18.63
N GLY A 2 8.48 20.03 -18.31
CA GLY A 2 9.43 19.39 -19.25
C GLY A 2 8.84 18.99 -20.62
N ILE A 3 7.68 18.33 -20.65
CA ILE A 3 7.00 17.97 -21.91
C ILE A 3 6.70 19.21 -22.76
N GLN A 4 6.18 20.27 -22.13
CA GLN A 4 5.86 21.53 -22.80
C GLN A 4 7.10 22.17 -23.42
N TYR A 5 8.23 22.19 -22.69
CA TYR A 5 9.50 22.69 -23.19
C TYR A 5 9.98 21.92 -24.43
N LEU A 6 9.87 20.59 -24.43
CA LEU A 6 10.24 19.75 -25.58
C LEU A 6 9.35 20.01 -26.80
N ILE A 7 8.06 20.29 -26.58
CA ILE A 7 7.11 20.65 -27.64
C ILE A 7 7.46 22.00 -28.25
N GLU A 8 7.74 23.02 -27.42
CA GLU A 8 8.10 24.37 -27.87
C GLU A 8 9.38 24.39 -28.71
N HIS A 9 10.34 23.52 -28.37
CA HIS A 9 11.61 23.38 -29.10
C HIS A 9 11.53 22.37 -30.25
N LYS A 10 10.34 21.86 -30.58
CA LYS A 10 10.08 20.90 -31.68
C LYS A 10 10.86 19.58 -31.56
N VAL A 11 11.24 19.20 -30.34
CA VAL A 11 11.89 17.92 -30.03
C VAL A 11 10.83 16.82 -29.85
N LEU A 12 9.66 17.18 -29.33
CA LEU A 12 8.53 16.27 -29.12
C LEU A 12 7.28 16.85 -29.80
N SER A 13 6.47 16.00 -30.43
CA SER A 13 5.15 16.41 -30.96
C SER A 13 4.16 16.66 -29.82
N SER A 14 3.21 17.57 -30.00
CA SER A 14 2.08 17.73 -29.08
C SER A 14 1.01 16.63 -29.23
N ASP A 15 1.21 15.67 -30.14
CA ASP A 15 0.34 14.50 -30.31
C ASP A 15 0.43 13.55 -29.10
N ILE A 16 -0.74 13.09 -28.65
CA ILE A 16 -0.89 12.25 -27.45
C ILE A 16 -0.15 10.91 -27.59
N GLN A 17 -0.19 10.30 -28.78
CA GLN A 17 0.47 9.01 -29.02
C GLN A 17 1.99 9.18 -28.98
N GLU A 18 2.51 10.27 -29.53
CA GLU A 18 3.94 10.56 -29.49
C GLU A 18 4.43 10.88 -28.08
N ILE A 19 3.66 11.62 -27.28
CA ILE A 19 3.98 11.85 -25.85
C ILE A 19 3.96 10.52 -25.09
N ALA A 20 2.96 9.66 -25.30
CA ALA A 20 2.87 8.36 -24.66
C ALA A 20 4.06 7.45 -25.01
N LYS A 21 4.45 7.37 -26.29
CA LYS A 21 5.62 6.61 -26.75
C LYS A 21 6.92 7.17 -26.15
N PHE A 22 7.06 8.49 -26.07
CA PHE A 22 8.20 9.15 -25.44
C PHE A 22 8.33 8.73 -23.96
N LEU A 23 7.22 8.80 -23.21
CA LEU A 23 7.18 8.38 -21.81
C LEU A 23 7.45 6.87 -21.66
N HIS A 24 6.90 6.04 -22.55
CA HIS A 24 7.11 4.59 -22.53
C HIS A 24 8.55 4.19 -22.83
N LYS A 25 9.23 4.90 -23.76
CA LYS A 25 10.65 4.70 -24.01
C LYS A 25 11.50 5.08 -22.79
N GLY A 26 11.14 6.17 -22.10
CA GLY A 26 11.67 6.52 -20.78
C GLY A 26 13.18 6.82 -20.72
N GLU A 27 13.84 7.02 -21.87
CA GLU A 27 15.30 7.19 -21.92
C GLU A 27 15.73 8.51 -21.26
N GLY A 28 16.47 8.40 -20.15
CA GLY A 28 16.92 9.56 -19.36
C GLY A 28 15.82 10.23 -18.53
N LEU A 29 14.64 9.61 -18.40
CA LEU A 29 13.54 10.14 -17.60
C LEU A 29 13.46 9.49 -16.22
N ASN A 30 13.22 10.30 -15.20
CA ASN A 30 12.90 9.81 -13.86
C ASN A 30 11.53 9.13 -13.86
N LYS A 31 11.47 7.89 -13.39
CA LYS A 31 10.25 7.07 -13.47
C LYS A 31 9.19 7.43 -12.46
N THR A 32 9.54 8.08 -11.35
CA THR A 32 8.61 8.70 -10.41
C THR A 32 7.89 9.87 -11.08
N ALA A 33 8.62 10.73 -11.79
CA ALA A 33 8.02 11.84 -12.54
C ALA A 33 7.07 11.36 -13.65
N ILE A 34 7.39 10.23 -14.31
CA ILE A 34 6.48 9.59 -15.28
C ILE A 34 5.18 9.17 -14.59
N GLY A 35 5.26 8.45 -13.46
CA GLY A 35 4.10 8.00 -12.70
C GLY A 35 3.21 9.16 -12.23
N ASP A 36 3.82 10.22 -11.71
CA ASP A 36 3.11 11.43 -11.28
C ASP A 36 2.38 12.12 -12.42
N TYR A 37 3.03 12.23 -13.59
CA TYR A 37 2.44 12.84 -14.77
C TYR A 37 1.28 11.99 -15.31
N LEU A 38 1.48 10.68 -15.46
CA LEU A 38 0.44 9.77 -15.96
C LEU A 38 -0.75 9.65 -15.00
N GLY A 39 -0.50 9.72 -13.70
CA GLY A 39 -1.52 9.71 -12.66
C GLY A 39 -2.35 10.98 -12.58
N GLY A 40 -2.00 12.05 -13.31
CA GLY A 40 -2.70 13.33 -13.30
C GLY A 40 -4.21 13.22 -13.58
N ARG A 41 -4.99 14.16 -13.03
CA ARG A 41 -6.46 14.20 -13.22
C ARG A 41 -6.89 14.97 -14.47
N ASP A 42 -5.97 15.71 -15.10
CA ASP A 42 -6.31 16.55 -16.23
C ASP A 42 -6.67 15.65 -17.44
N PRO A 43 -7.66 16.03 -18.27
CA PRO A 43 -8.13 15.19 -19.37
C PRO A 43 -7.02 14.73 -20.32
N THR A 44 -6.04 15.60 -20.58
CA THR A 44 -4.86 15.29 -21.39
C THR A 44 -4.01 14.18 -20.78
N ASN A 45 -3.75 14.23 -19.46
CA ASN A 45 -3.00 13.18 -18.75
C ASN A 45 -3.73 11.83 -18.83
N ILE A 46 -5.05 11.84 -18.68
CA ILE A 46 -5.88 10.62 -18.79
C ILE A 46 -5.79 10.02 -20.20
N GLN A 47 -5.85 10.85 -21.25
CA GLN A 47 -5.70 10.37 -22.62
C GLN A 47 -4.28 9.86 -22.91
N ILE A 48 -3.26 10.53 -22.38
CA ILE A 48 -1.86 10.06 -22.48
C ILE A 48 -1.68 8.74 -21.73
N LEU A 49 -2.27 8.56 -20.54
CA LEU A 49 -2.26 7.29 -19.81
C LEU A 49 -2.89 6.17 -20.61
N GLN A 50 -4.02 6.41 -21.27
CA GLN A 50 -4.66 5.42 -22.16
C GLN A 50 -3.77 5.04 -23.35
N ALA A 51 -3.11 6.02 -23.97
CA ALA A 51 -2.14 5.76 -25.04
C ALA A 51 -0.87 5.05 -24.53
N PHE A 52 -0.44 5.37 -23.31
CA PHE A 52 0.73 4.78 -22.67
C PHE A 52 0.52 3.30 -22.32
N VAL A 53 -0.63 2.93 -21.73
CA VAL A 53 -0.96 1.51 -21.52
C VAL A 53 -1.04 0.77 -22.85
N ALA A 54 -1.56 1.41 -23.89
CA ALA A 54 -1.65 0.83 -25.24
C ALA A 54 -0.29 0.57 -25.91
N CYS A 55 0.80 1.18 -25.41
CA CYS A 55 2.16 0.86 -25.85
C CYS A 55 2.66 -0.50 -25.33
N HIS A 56 2.00 -1.07 -24.31
CA HIS A 56 2.39 -2.35 -23.72
C HIS A 56 1.72 -3.54 -24.44
N GLN A 57 2.51 -4.58 -24.72
CA GLN A 57 2.05 -5.79 -25.42
C GLN A 57 1.65 -6.88 -24.42
N PHE A 58 0.39 -6.85 -23.97
CA PHE A 58 -0.11 -7.80 -22.97
C PHE A 58 -0.75 -9.08 -23.53
N ALA A 59 -0.91 -9.18 -24.85
CA ALA A 59 -1.50 -10.36 -25.47
C ALA A 59 -0.68 -11.62 -25.16
N ASN A 60 -1.36 -12.70 -24.76
CA ASN A 60 -0.77 -13.99 -24.37
C ASN A 60 0.13 -13.95 -23.12
N LEU A 61 0.17 -12.83 -22.40
CA LEU A 61 0.81 -12.76 -21.09
C LEU A 61 -0.21 -13.07 -20.01
N ASN A 62 0.23 -13.78 -18.97
CA ASN A 62 -0.56 -13.85 -17.74
C ASN A 62 -0.52 -12.52 -16.99
N LEU A 63 -1.38 -12.37 -15.99
CA LEU A 63 -1.55 -11.10 -15.27
C LEU A 63 -0.28 -10.64 -14.55
N VAL A 64 0.50 -11.56 -13.96
CA VAL A 64 1.78 -11.22 -13.31
C VAL A 64 2.81 -10.72 -14.34
N GLN A 65 2.92 -11.38 -15.49
CA GLN A 65 3.84 -10.98 -16.56
C GLN A 65 3.50 -9.58 -17.10
N ALA A 66 2.21 -9.31 -17.33
CA ALA A 66 1.73 -8.00 -17.74
C ALA A 66 2.02 -6.93 -16.67
N LEU A 67 1.78 -7.24 -15.39
CA LEU A 67 2.11 -6.34 -14.28
C LEU A 67 3.61 -6.04 -14.20
N ARG A 68 4.49 -7.03 -14.39
CA ARG A 68 5.94 -6.81 -14.42
C ARG A 68 6.34 -5.82 -15.51
N GLN A 69 5.83 -5.97 -16.72
CA GLN A 69 6.10 -5.02 -17.80
C GLN A 69 5.57 -3.63 -17.48
N PHE A 70 4.33 -3.55 -16.98
CA PHE A 70 3.69 -2.28 -16.66
C PHE A 70 4.43 -1.51 -15.56
N LEU A 71 4.72 -2.17 -14.44
CA LEU A 71 5.40 -1.60 -13.28
C LEU A 71 6.90 -1.35 -13.50
N TRP A 72 7.47 -1.89 -14.58
CA TRP A 72 8.83 -1.54 -15.00
C TRP A 72 8.90 -0.17 -15.69
N SER A 73 7.81 0.29 -16.30
CA SER A 73 7.80 1.51 -17.13
C SER A 73 7.72 2.80 -16.33
N PHE A 74 7.30 2.75 -15.05
CA PHE A 74 7.15 3.91 -14.18
C PHE A 74 7.13 3.48 -12.70
N ARG A 75 7.20 4.45 -11.77
CA ARG A 75 6.94 4.21 -10.34
C ARG A 75 5.52 4.60 -10.00
N LEU A 76 4.77 3.73 -9.32
CA LEU A 76 3.41 4.08 -8.89
C LEU A 76 3.46 5.29 -7.95
N PRO A 77 2.56 6.28 -8.14
CA PRO A 77 2.48 7.46 -7.27
C PRO A 77 1.96 7.08 -5.88
N GLY A 78 2.19 7.93 -4.87
CA GLY A 78 1.75 7.67 -3.50
C GLY A 78 0.26 7.97 -3.23
N GLU A 79 -0.39 8.79 -4.06
CA GLU A 79 -1.78 9.17 -3.87
C GLU A 79 -2.75 8.11 -4.42
N ALA A 80 -3.63 7.60 -3.55
CA ALA A 80 -4.58 6.52 -3.89
C ALA A 80 -5.39 6.78 -5.17
N GLN A 81 -5.84 8.02 -5.40
CA GLN A 81 -6.60 8.39 -6.60
C GLN A 81 -5.80 8.28 -7.89
N LYS A 82 -4.48 8.52 -7.84
CA LYS A 82 -3.61 8.37 -9.01
C LYS A 82 -3.37 6.88 -9.28
N ILE A 83 -3.08 6.09 -8.23
CA ILE A 83 -2.93 4.62 -8.33
C ILE A 83 -4.18 4.00 -8.95
N ASP A 84 -5.36 4.36 -8.46
CA ASP A 84 -6.66 3.86 -8.97
C ASP A 84 -6.80 4.09 -10.49
N ARG A 85 -6.54 5.32 -10.98
CA ARG A 85 -6.57 5.63 -12.42
C ARG A 85 -5.61 4.76 -13.23
N MET A 86 -4.38 4.58 -12.75
CA MET A 86 -3.35 3.81 -13.46
C MET A 86 -3.70 2.33 -13.53
N MET A 87 -4.15 1.76 -12.41
CA MET A 87 -4.55 0.35 -12.33
C MET A 87 -5.84 0.07 -13.10
N GLU A 88 -6.78 1.02 -13.16
CA GLU A 88 -7.99 0.90 -13.98
C GLU A 88 -7.67 0.96 -15.47
N ALA A 89 -6.76 1.84 -15.90
CA ALA A 89 -6.27 1.86 -17.28
C ALA A 89 -5.56 0.54 -17.66
N PHE A 90 -4.71 0.03 -16.76
CA PHE A 90 -4.06 -1.28 -16.93
C PHE A 90 -5.06 -2.42 -17.07
N ALA A 91 -6.01 -2.55 -16.13
CA ALA A 91 -6.99 -3.63 -16.15
C ALA A 91 -7.85 -3.62 -17.41
N ASN A 92 -8.29 -2.42 -17.84
CA ASN A 92 -9.04 -2.27 -19.09
C ASN A 92 -8.23 -2.73 -20.31
N TRP A 93 -6.95 -2.34 -20.38
CA TRP A 93 -6.09 -2.73 -21.48
C TRP A 93 -5.77 -4.23 -21.46
N TYR A 94 -5.46 -4.81 -20.30
CA TYR A 94 -5.21 -6.25 -20.16
C TYR A 94 -6.41 -7.09 -20.61
N CYS A 95 -7.62 -6.76 -20.17
CA CYS A 95 -8.84 -7.48 -20.58
C CYS A 95 -9.10 -7.34 -22.10
N LYS A 96 -8.76 -6.19 -22.69
CA LYS A 96 -8.87 -5.98 -24.14
C LYS A 96 -7.87 -6.85 -24.91
N CYS A 97 -6.64 -7.01 -24.40
CA CYS A 97 -5.62 -7.86 -25.01
C CYS A 97 -5.86 -9.36 -24.79
N ASN A 98 -6.55 -9.74 -23.71
CA ASN A 98 -6.77 -11.14 -23.31
C ASN A 98 -8.26 -11.41 -23.07
N PRO A 99 -9.11 -11.39 -24.13
CA PRO A 99 -10.54 -11.57 -23.99
C PRO A 99 -10.87 -12.96 -23.44
N GLY A 100 -11.85 -13.03 -22.54
CA GLY A 100 -12.33 -14.29 -21.95
C GLY A 100 -11.52 -14.83 -20.76
N VAL A 101 -10.41 -14.19 -20.39
CA VAL A 101 -9.65 -14.58 -19.18
C VAL A 101 -10.38 -14.19 -17.89
N PHE A 102 -11.07 -13.04 -17.89
CA PHE A 102 -11.84 -12.53 -16.77
C PHE A 102 -13.23 -12.10 -17.25
N GLN A 103 -14.27 -12.26 -16.43
CA GLN A 103 -15.64 -11.86 -16.76
C GLN A 103 -15.83 -10.34 -16.75
N SER A 104 -14.97 -9.61 -16.05
CA SER A 104 -15.04 -8.14 -15.96
C SER A 104 -13.67 -7.49 -15.74
N THR A 105 -13.55 -6.23 -16.16
CA THR A 105 -12.38 -5.39 -15.81
C THR A 105 -12.21 -5.30 -14.30
N ASP A 106 -13.30 -5.23 -13.53
CA ASP A 106 -13.23 -5.16 -12.07
C ASP A 106 -12.54 -6.41 -11.48
N THR A 107 -12.77 -7.59 -12.04
CA THR A 107 -12.07 -8.83 -11.65
C THR A 107 -10.56 -8.70 -11.87
N CYS A 108 -10.15 -8.27 -13.07
CA CYS A 108 -8.74 -8.05 -13.40
C CYS A 108 -8.09 -7.01 -12.48
N TYR A 109 -8.79 -5.90 -12.22
CA TYR A 109 -8.34 -4.83 -11.33
C TYR A 109 -8.11 -5.36 -9.91
N ILE A 110 -9.11 -5.99 -9.30
CA ILE A 110 -9.04 -6.50 -7.93
C ILE A 110 -7.94 -7.57 -7.81
N LEU A 111 -7.85 -8.47 -8.78
CA LEU A 111 -6.84 -9.53 -8.75
C LEU A 111 -5.42 -8.96 -8.91
N SER A 112 -5.23 -7.93 -9.74
CA SER A 112 -3.93 -7.25 -9.90
C SER A 112 -3.45 -6.68 -8.57
N PHE A 113 -4.37 -6.03 -7.88
CA PHE A 113 -4.19 -5.49 -6.54
C PHE A 113 -3.83 -6.62 -5.53
N SER A 114 -4.52 -7.76 -5.59
CA SER A 114 -4.23 -8.92 -4.73
C SER A 114 -2.84 -9.50 -4.99
N ILE A 115 -2.41 -9.56 -6.25
CA ILE A 115 -1.07 -10.01 -6.66
C ILE A 115 0.01 -9.07 -6.12
N ILE A 116 -0.20 -7.76 -6.18
CA ILE A 116 0.74 -6.77 -5.65
C ILE A 116 0.88 -6.90 -4.13
N MET A 117 -0.23 -7.08 -3.40
CA MET A 117 -0.17 -7.37 -1.95
C MET A 117 0.51 -8.70 -1.65
N LEU A 118 0.30 -9.71 -2.48
CA LEU A 118 0.96 -11.00 -2.34
C LEU A 118 2.48 -10.84 -2.45
N ASN A 119 2.98 -10.07 -3.43
CA ASN A 119 4.41 -9.77 -3.58
C ASN A 119 4.98 -9.23 -2.28
N THR A 120 4.32 -8.23 -1.73
CA THR A 120 4.70 -7.60 -0.48
C THR A 120 4.66 -8.59 0.69
N SER A 121 3.61 -9.39 0.80
CA SER A 121 3.47 -10.40 1.87
C SER A 121 4.59 -11.45 1.81
N LEU A 122 4.92 -11.93 0.61
CA LEU A 122 5.94 -12.95 0.39
C LEU A 122 7.37 -12.42 0.55
N HIS A 123 7.65 -11.20 0.10
CA HIS A 123 9.04 -10.73 -0.07
C HIS A 123 9.48 -9.64 0.91
N ASN A 124 8.56 -8.91 1.55
CA ASN A 124 8.96 -7.94 2.58
C ASN A 124 9.53 -8.68 3.81
N PRO A 125 10.80 -8.44 4.21
CA PRO A 125 11.41 -9.10 5.38
C PRO A 125 10.66 -8.83 6.69
N ASN A 126 9.90 -7.74 6.79
CA ASN A 126 9.12 -7.38 7.96
C ASN A 126 7.85 -8.22 8.13
N VAL A 127 7.34 -8.84 7.05
CA VAL A 127 6.18 -9.74 7.11
C VAL A 127 6.66 -11.12 7.53
N LYS A 128 6.35 -11.53 8.76
CA LYS A 128 6.80 -12.80 9.35
C LYS A 128 5.95 -14.00 8.91
N ASP A 129 4.65 -13.79 8.75
CA ASP A 129 3.72 -14.84 8.32
C ASP A 129 3.55 -14.77 6.80
N LYS A 130 4.20 -15.69 6.09
CA LYS A 130 4.16 -15.76 4.63
C LYS A 130 2.91 -16.55 4.22
N PRO A 131 1.93 -15.95 3.52
CA PRO A 131 0.69 -16.63 3.23
C PRO A 131 0.92 -17.84 2.32
N PRO A 132 0.38 -19.02 2.65
CA PRO A 132 0.43 -20.17 1.75
C PRO A 132 -0.55 -19.99 0.58
N PHE A 133 -0.42 -20.85 -0.44
CA PHE A 133 -1.25 -20.78 -1.65
C PHE A 133 -2.76 -20.84 -1.35
N GLU A 134 -3.17 -21.69 -0.42
CA GLU A 134 -4.57 -21.88 -0.02
C GLU A 134 -5.17 -20.58 0.55
N ARG A 135 -4.34 -19.77 1.23
CA ARG A 135 -4.75 -18.46 1.73
C ARG A 135 -4.99 -17.48 0.57
N PHE A 136 -4.12 -17.50 -0.44
CA PHE A 136 -4.29 -16.67 -1.64
C PHE A 136 -5.57 -17.05 -2.42
N VAL A 137 -5.86 -18.35 -2.55
CA VAL A 137 -7.13 -18.82 -3.15
C VAL A 137 -8.33 -18.35 -2.31
N SER A 138 -8.28 -18.52 -0.99
CA SER A 138 -9.38 -18.13 -0.10
C SER A 138 -9.72 -16.63 -0.18
N ILE A 139 -8.71 -15.76 -0.31
CA ILE A 139 -8.92 -14.30 -0.40
C ILE A 139 -9.56 -13.91 -1.75
N ASN A 140 -9.28 -14.67 -2.80
CA ASN A 140 -9.76 -14.43 -4.15
C ASN A 140 -11.02 -15.24 -4.53
N ARG A 141 -11.65 -15.93 -3.58
CA ARG A 141 -12.96 -16.57 -3.83
C ARG A 141 -14.04 -15.54 -4.21
N GLY A 142 -14.89 -15.93 -5.15
CA GLY A 142 -16.00 -15.12 -5.67
C GLY A 142 -15.58 -13.88 -6.44
N ILE A 143 -14.30 -13.72 -6.79
CA ILE A 143 -13.77 -12.50 -7.41
C ILE A 143 -14.29 -12.28 -8.84
N ASP A 144 -14.63 -13.35 -9.56
CA ASP A 144 -15.00 -13.30 -10.98
C ASP A 144 -16.52 -13.20 -11.12
N ASN A 145 -17.06 -12.01 -10.84
CA ASN A 145 -18.51 -11.73 -10.84
C ASN A 145 -19.34 -12.64 -9.91
N GLY A 146 -18.78 -13.01 -8.76
CA GLY A 146 -19.39 -13.92 -7.80
C GLY A 146 -18.96 -15.38 -7.97
N GLY A 147 -18.30 -15.72 -9.08
CA GLY A 147 -17.66 -17.01 -9.32
C GLY A 147 -16.20 -17.06 -8.87
N ASP A 148 -15.65 -18.26 -8.83
CA ASP A 148 -14.23 -18.50 -8.54
C ASP A 148 -13.41 -18.56 -9.83
N LEU A 149 -12.20 -18.01 -9.79
CA LEU A 149 -11.23 -18.19 -10.87
C LEU A 149 -10.66 -19.61 -10.86
N PRO A 150 -10.20 -20.15 -12.01
CA PRO A 150 -9.56 -21.46 -12.06
C PRO A 150 -8.38 -21.54 -11.09
N GLU A 151 -8.33 -22.61 -10.29
CA GLU A 151 -7.30 -22.81 -9.27
C GLU A 151 -5.89 -22.84 -9.89
N GLU A 152 -5.76 -23.44 -11.08
CA GLU A 152 -4.49 -23.48 -11.83
C GLU A 152 -4.01 -22.08 -12.24
N LEU A 153 -4.93 -21.18 -12.63
CA LEU A 153 -4.60 -19.79 -12.92
C LEU A 153 -4.03 -19.12 -11.66
N LEU A 154 -4.72 -19.22 -10.53
CA LEU A 154 -4.27 -18.64 -9.27
C LEU A 154 -2.93 -19.23 -8.81
N LYS A 155 -2.71 -20.53 -9.02
CA LYS A 155 -1.46 -21.21 -8.69
C LYS A 155 -0.29 -20.66 -9.51
N ASN A 156 -0.49 -20.49 -10.81
CA ASN A 156 0.52 -19.93 -11.70
C ASN A 156 0.89 -18.49 -11.33
N LEU A 157 -0.10 -17.67 -10.94
CA LEU A 157 0.13 -16.30 -10.47
C LEU A 157 0.89 -16.29 -9.14
N PHE A 158 0.49 -17.13 -8.18
CA PHE A 158 1.13 -17.24 -6.87
C PHE A 158 2.59 -17.68 -6.98
N GLU A 159 2.87 -18.77 -7.69
CA GLU A 159 4.24 -19.28 -7.86
C GLU A 159 5.11 -18.31 -8.66
N SER A 160 4.56 -17.60 -9.65
CA SER A 160 5.32 -16.57 -10.38
C SER A 160 5.79 -15.44 -9.46
N ILE A 161 4.93 -14.95 -8.57
CA ILE A 161 5.33 -13.94 -7.58
C ILE A 161 6.29 -14.53 -6.56
N LYS A 162 6.01 -15.72 -6.02
CA LYS A 162 6.87 -16.36 -5.01
C LYS A 162 8.29 -16.61 -5.51
N ASN A 163 8.45 -16.97 -6.77
CA ASN A 163 9.76 -17.25 -7.36
C ASN A 163 10.55 -15.97 -7.66
N GLU A 164 9.87 -14.89 -8.04
CA GLU A 164 10.52 -13.63 -8.41
C GLU A 164 9.69 -12.43 -7.92
N PRO A 165 10.20 -11.56 -7.05
CA PRO A 165 9.48 -10.34 -6.67
C PRO A 165 9.31 -9.40 -7.87
N PHE A 166 8.38 -8.44 -7.79
CA PHE A 166 8.34 -7.36 -8.77
C PHE A 166 9.66 -6.59 -8.75
N SER A 167 10.31 -6.49 -9.91
CA SER A 167 11.48 -5.64 -10.10
C SER A 167 11.00 -4.23 -10.40
N ILE A 168 11.55 -3.24 -9.69
CA ILE A 168 11.07 -1.87 -9.78
C ILE A 168 12.28 -0.98 -9.98
N PRO A 169 12.28 -0.16 -11.03
CA PRO A 169 13.45 0.59 -11.42
C PRO A 169 13.82 1.64 -10.36
N GLU A 170 15.03 1.55 -9.82
CA GLU A 170 15.56 2.39 -8.75
C GLU A 170 15.81 3.83 -9.24
N ASP A 171 15.20 4.83 -8.60
CA ASP A 171 15.56 6.25 -8.76
C ASP A 171 15.79 6.95 -7.40
N ASP A 172 15.16 6.48 -6.31
CA ASP A 172 15.22 7.14 -4.99
C ASP A 172 14.95 6.22 -3.77
N GLY A 173 14.93 4.89 -3.94
CA GLY A 173 14.82 3.93 -2.83
C GLY A 173 13.42 3.74 -2.21
N ASN A 174 12.39 4.41 -2.74
CA ASN A 174 11.01 4.15 -2.36
C ASN A 174 10.41 3.01 -3.21
N ASP A 175 10.57 1.79 -2.71
CA ASP A 175 10.07 0.53 -3.25
C ASP A 175 8.51 0.50 -3.38
N LEU A 176 7.94 -0.31 -4.30
CA LEU A 176 6.49 -0.56 -4.43
C LEU A 176 5.92 -1.04 -3.09
N THR A 177 6.75 -1.71 -2.28
CA THR A 177 6.41 -2.04 -0.91
C THR A 177 5.94 -0.77 -0.18
N HIS A 178 6.66 0.35 -0.23
CA HIS A 178 6.24 1.63 0.35
C HIS A 178 5.03 2.29 -0.34
N THR A 179 4.77 2.04 -1.62
CA THR A 179 3.61 2.62 -2.33
C THR A 179 2.27 2.05 -1.87
N PHE A 180 2.24 0.76 -1.50
CA PHE A 180 1.05 0.12 -0.91
C PHE A 180 1.07 0.14 0.62
N PHE A 181 2.22 0.45 1.22
CA PHE A 181 2.39 0.81 2.63
C PHE A 181 2.49 2.32 2.84
N ASN A 182 1.64 3.10 2.15
CA ASN A 182 1.48 4.50 2.54
C ASN A 182 0.88 4.50 3.95
N PRO A 183 1.57 5.05 4.97
CA PRO A 183 1.07 4.94 6.32
C PRO A 183 -0.32 5.53 6.42
N ASN A 184 -1.26 4.75 6.96
CA ASN A 184 -2.60 5.21 7.29
C ASN A 184 -2.53 6.53 8.09
N ARG A 185 -1.46 6.69 8.89
CA ARG A 185 -1.12 7.96 9.53
C ARG A 185 0.33 8.04 9.97
N GLU A 186 0.90 9.24 9.92
CA GLU A 186 2.18 9.55 10.57
C GLU A 186 2.12 10.89 11.30
N GLY A 187 2.97 11.08 12.31
CA GLY A 187 2.93 12.27 13.16
C GLY A 187 3.70 12.18 14.46
N TRP A 188 3.93 13.32 15.10
CA TRP A 188 4.62 13.39 16.38
C TRP A 188 3.68 13.16 17.56
N LEU A 189 3.98 12.17 18.40
CA LEU A 189 3.23 11.93 19.64
C LEU A 189 4.15 11.81 20.85
N LEU A 190 3.57 12.01 22.03
CA LEU A 190 4.19 11.67 23.30
C LEU A 190 3.70 10.29 23.74
N LYS A 191 4.63 9.41 24.13
CA LYS A 191 4.29 8.08 24.68
C LYS A 191 4.82 7.88 26.09
N LEU A 192 4.04 7.20 26.92
CA LEU A 192 4.47 6.81 28.26
C LEU A 192 5.34 5.54 28.21
N GLY A 193 6.43 5.54 28.98
CA GLY A 193 7.29 4.38 29.15
C GLY A 193 6.61 3.23 29.91
N GLY A 194 7.13 2.01 29.74
CA GLY A 194 6.52 0.78 30.26
C GLY A 194 6.82 0.59 31.74
N ARG A 195 8.04 0.12 32.04
CA ARG A 195 8.56 -0.04 33.40
C ARG A 195 8.82 1.31 34.07
N VAL A 196 9.50 2.21 33.38
CA VAL A 196 9.77 3.57 33.83
C VAL A 196 8.75 4.49 33.19
N LYS A 197 7.93 5.17 34.00
CA LYS A 197 6.80 6.00 33.55
C LYS A 197 7.24 7.41 33.13
N THR A 198 8.12 7.50 32.13
CA THR A 198 8.56 8.76 31.52
C THR A 198 7.88 8.98 30.17
N TRP A 199 7.51 10.23 29.89
CA TRP A 199 6.95 10.63 28.60
C TRP A 199 8.09 10.92 27.62
N LYS A 200 7.99 10.39 26.40
CA LYS A 200 8.97 10.61 25.33
C LYS A 200 8.28 11.01 24.05
N ARG A 201 8.81 12.03 23.35
CA ARG A 201 8.36 12.44 22.01
C ARG A 201 8.96 11.47 20.99
N ARG A 202 8.13 10.93 20.11
CA ARG A 202 8.52 9.99 19.06
C ARG A 202 7.73 10.28 17.79
N TRP A 203 8.37 10.06 16.64
CA TRP A 203 7.68 10.07 15.35
C TRP A 203 6.97 8.75 15.19
N PHE A 204 5.66 8.76 15.01
CA PHE A 204 4.85 7.56 14.86
C PHE A 204 4.46 7.36 13.41
N ILE A 205 4.46 6.11 12.98
CA ILE A 205 3.98 5.67 11.68
C ILE A 205 3.04 4.50 11.93
N LEU A 206 1.80 4.61 11.45
CA LEU A 206 0.79 3.56 11.46
C LEU A 206 0.71 2.96 10.06
N THR A 207 1.10 1.70 9.92
CA THR A 207 0.97 0.92 8.68
C THR A 207 0.90 -0.56 9.04
N ASP A 208 0.30 -1.38 8.19
CA ASP A 208 0.31 -2.85 8.31
C ASP A 208 -0.17 -3.38 9.65
N ASN A 209 -1.22 -2.76 10.18
CA ASN A 209 -1.77 -3.11 11.48
C ASN A 209 -0.73 -3.06 12.61
N CYS A 210 0.31 -2.24 12.43
CA CYS A 210 1.41 -2.02 13.36
C CYS A 210 1.60 -0.53 13.58
N LEU A 211 1.90 -0.18 14.83
CA LEU A 211 2.27 1.17 15.19
C LEU A 211 3.78 1.20 15.49
N TYR A 212 4.52 1.84 14.59
CA TYR A 212 5.96 2.05 14.66
C TYR A 212 6.25 3.38 15.33
N TYR A 213 7.37 3.47 16.05
CA TYR A 213 7.84 4.74 16.57
C TYR A 213 9.36 4.89 16.48
N PHE A 214 9.80 6.09 16.09
CA PHE A 214 11.18 6.45 15.79
C PHE A 214 11.66 7.58 16.69
N GLU A 215 12.97 7.74 16.85
CA GLU A 215 13.52 8.90 17.54
C GLU A 215 13.40 10.15 16.68
N TYR A 216 13.77 10.01 15.41
CA TYR A 216 13.76 11.05 14.38
C TYR A 216 13.01 10.60 13.13
N THR A 217 12.55 11.55 12.32
CA THR A 217 11.85 11.29 11.04
C THR A 217 12.76 10.70 9.96
N THR A 218 14.08 10.83 10.13
CA THR A 218 15.11 10.35 9.19
C THR A 218 15.63 8.96 9.55
N ASP A 219 15.19 8.38 10.67
CA ASP A 219 15.67 7.08 11.13
C ASP A 219 15.14 5.97 10.21
N LYS A 220 16.03 5.07 9.79
CA LYS A 220 15.68 3.92 8.95
C LYS A 220 15.08 2.76 9.75
N GLU A 221 15.43 2.65 11.02
CA GLU A 221 14.98 1.56 11.90
C GLU A 221 14.10 2.09 13.05
N PRO A 222 12.97 1.43 13.35
CA PRO A 222 12.09 1.87 14.43
C PRO A 222 12.71 1.58 15.80
N LEU A 223 12.54 2.51 16.74
CA LEU A 223 12.86 2.28 18.15
C LEU A 223 11.91 1.26 18.80
N GLY A 224 10.73 1.06 18.23
CA GLY A 224 9.89 -0.07 18.60
C GLY A 224 8.65 -0.21 17.73
N ILE A 225 8.07 -1.41 17.83
CA ILE A 225 6.99 -1.88 16.98
C ILE A 225 5.90 -2.43 17.89
N ILE A 226 4.68 -1.94 17.72
CA ILE A 226 3.50 -2.37 18.46
C ILE A 226 2.51 -2.98 17.46
N PRO A 227 2.50 -4.31 17.31
CA PRO A 227 1.43 -5.00 16.60
C PRO A 227 0.08 -4.66 17.22
N LEU A 228 -0.89 -4.28 16.39
CA LEU A 228 -2.23 -3.90 16.83
C LEU A 228 -3.22 -5.07 16.87
N GLU A 229 -2.77 -6.27 16.48
CA GLU A 229 -3.52 -7.51 16.60
C GLU A 229 -4.06 -7.70 18.03
N ASN A 230 -5.37 -7.94 18.14
CA ASN A 230 -6.07 -8.15 19.41
C ASN A 230 -6.01 -6.95 20.38
N LEU A 231 -5.62 -5.76 19.90
CA LEU A 231 -5.67 -4.54 20.67
C LEU A 231 -6.95 -3.76 20.37
N SER A 232 -7.24 -2.82 21.24
CA SER A 232 -8.30 -1.82 21.09
C SER A 232 -7.77 -0.48 21.55
N VAL A 233 -8.38 0.59 21.05
CA VAL A 233 -8.00 1.97 21.36
C VAL A 233 -9.15 2.71 22.03
N ARG A 234 -8.85 3.48 23.08
CA ARG A 234 -9.83 4.32 23.79
C ARG A 234 -9.25 5.65 24.23
N LYS A 235 -10.11 6.67 24.37
CA LYS A 235 -9.76 7.94 25.04
C LYS A 235 -9.51 7.66 26.52
N VAL A 236 -8.50 8.31 27.09
CA VAL A 236 -8.22 8.26 28.53
C VAL A 236 -7.78 9.63 29.02
N ASP A 237 -8.06 9.93 30.28
CA ASP A 237 -7.51 11.12 30.93
C ASP A 237 -6.12 10.83 31.52
N ASP A 238 -5.28 11.86 31.57
CA ASP A 238 -4.01 11.82 32.26
C ASP A 238 -3.78 13.13 33.02
N PRO A 239 -3.35 13.08 34.30
CA PRO A 239 -3.15 14.30 35.09
C PRO A 239 -2.06 15.22 34.53
N LYS A 240 -1.12 14.70 33.72
CA LYS A 240 0.08 15.43 33.29
C LYS A 240 0.11 15.72 31.79
N LYS A 241 -0.76 15.11 31.00
CA LYS A 241 -0.73 15.22 29.53
C LYS A 241 -2.14 15.33 28.95
N PRO A 242 -2.39 16.32 28.08
CA PRO A 242 -3.68 16.46 27.44
C PRO A 242 -3.85 15.41 26.34
N ASN A 243 -5.09 15.32 25.82
CA ASN A 243 -5.40 14.60 24.59
C ASN A 243 -4.90 13.14 24.57
N CYS A 244 -5.06 12.44 25.70
CA CYS A 244 -4.52 11.09 25.84
C CYS A 244 -5.47 10.02 25.25
N PHE A 245 -4.86 8.95 24.76
CA PHE A 245 -5.50 7.72 24.37
C PHE A 245 -4.65 6.52 24.78
N GLU A 246 -5.26 5.35 24.85
CA GLU A 246 -4.62 4.12 25.32
C GLU A 246 -4.88 2.96 24.36
N LEU A 247 -3.81 2.26 23.98
CA LEU A 247 -3.87 0.93 23.37
C LEU A 247 -3.85 -0.12 24.49
N PHE A 248 -4.84 -1.02 24.47
CA PHE A 248 -4.98 -2.07 25.46
C PHE A 248 -5.55 -3.34 24.83
N ASN A 249 -5.30 -4.49 25.44
CA ASN A 249 -5.94 -5.75 25.04
C ASN A 249 -7.25 -5.92 25.85
N PRO A 250 -8.43 -5.96 25.21
CA PRO A 250 -9.71 -6.10 25.91
C PRO A 250 -9.91 -7.51 26.51
N ASN A 251 -9.30 -8.54 25.91
CA ASN A 251 -9.51 -9.95 26.24
C ASN A 251 -8.58 -10.44 27.36
N CYS A 252 -7.51 -9.70 27.68
CA CYS A 252 -6.48 -10.12 28.63
C CYS A 252 -6.05 -8.96 29.54
N LYS A 253 -6.95 -8.52 30.43
CA LYS A 253 -6.65 -7.46 31.40
C LYS A 253 -5.41 -7.81 32.24
N GLY A 254 -4.38 -6.96 32.16
CA GLY A 254 -3.16 -7.07 32.96
C GLY A 254 -2.03 -7.89 32.33
N GLN A 255 -2.27 -8.57 31.20
CA GLN A 255 -1.20 -9.21 30.45
C GLN A 255 -0.38 -8.18 29.66
N LYS A 256 0.87 -8.53 29.34
CA LYS A 256 1.75 -7.67 28.53
C LYS A 256 1.33 -7.74 27.07
N ILE A 257 1.32 -6.58 26.42
CA ILE A 257 1.15 -6.47 24.98
C ILE A 257 2.44 -6.95 24.33
N LYS A 258 2.32 -7.88 23.38
CA LYS A 258 3.43 -8.39 22.58
C LYS A 258 3.93 -7.28 21.67
N ALA A 259 5.10 -6.74 21.96
CA ALA A 259 5.73 -5.66 21.22
C ALA A 259 7.25 -5.78 21.35
N CYS A 260 8.02 -5.13 20.48
CA CYS A 260 9.47 -5.05 20.62
C CYS A 260 9.95 -3.59 20.64
N LYS A 261 11.15 -3.39 21.19
CA LYS A 261 11.85 -2.10 21.16
C LYS A 261 13.36 -2.30 21.17
N THR A 262 14.08 -1.28 20.74
CA THR A 262 15.53 -1.21 20.91
C THR A 262 15.86 -0.68 22.31
N ASP A 263 16.85 -1.26 22.99
CA ASP A 263 17.42 -0.71 24.22
C ASP A 263 18.58 0.27 23.94
N GLY A 264 19.24 0.75 25.00
CA GLY A 264 20.32 1.74 24.86
C GLY A 264 21.56 1.20 24.14
N ASP A 265 21.69 -0.12 24.04
CA ASP A 265 22.83 -0.81 23.43
C ASP A 265 22.52 -1.27 21.99
N GLY A 266 21.37 -0.84 21.43
CA GLY A 266 20.96 -1.23 20.08
C GLY A 266 20.31 -2.61 19.99
N LYS A 267 20.07 -3.31 21.11
CA LYS A 267 19.50 -4.66 21.09
C LYS A 267 17.98 -4.63 21.06
N VAL A 268 17.39 -5.47 20.21
CA VAL A 268 15.94 -5.69 20.17
C VAL A 268 15.50 -6.52 21.37
N VAL A 269 14.62 -5.95 22.19
CA VAL A 269 14.07 -6.56 23.41
C VAL A 269 12.55 -6.47 23.43
N GLU A 270 11.90 -7.37 24.17
CA GLU A 270 10.44 -7.36 24.32
C GLU A 270 9.95 -6.14 25.13
N GLY A 271 8.84 -5.56 24.68
CA GLY A 271 8.11 -4.50 25.37
C GLY A 271 7.61 -4.97 26.74
N LYS A 272 7.59 -4.06 27.71
CA LYS A 272 7.12 -4.34 29.10
C LYS A 272 5.85 -3.57 29.42
N HIS A 273 4.97 -3.40 28.43
CA HIS A 273 3.76 -2.59 28.52
C HIS A 273 2.54 -3.49 28.67
N GLN A 274 1.71 -3.23 29.68
CA GLN A 274 0.35 -3.79 29.76
C GLN A 274 -0.64 -2.99 28.91
N SER A 275 -0.35 -1.70 28.73
CA SER A 275 -1.03 -0.79 27.84
C SER A 275 -0.06 0.29 27.36
N TYR A 276 -0.36 0.90 26.22
CA TYR A 276 0.39 2.05 25.71
C TYR A 276 -0.47 3.31 25.83
N LYS A 277 -0.14 4.17 26.79
CA LYS A 277 -0.72 5.51 26.89
C LYS A 277 0.06 6.49 26.02
N ILE A 278 -0.65 7.22 25.17
CA ILE A 278 -0.13 8.12 24.15
C ILE A 278 -0.89 9.46 24.24
N SER A 279 -0.22 10.57 23.96
CA SER A 279 -0.76 11.93 24.02
C SER A 279 -0.44 12.66 22.72
N ALA A 280 -1.47 13.27 22.12
CA ALA A 280 -1.38 14.09 20.92
C ALA A 280 -1.29 15.59 21.25
N ALA A 281 -0.84 16.41 20.31
CA ALA A 281 -0.70 17.85 20.53
C ALA A 281 -2.07 18.54 20.64
N THR A 282 -3.06 18.07 19.86
CA THR A 282 -4.42 18.65 19.85
C THR A 282 -5.51 17.59 20.06
N PRO A 283 -6.72 17.97 20.49
CA PRO A 283 -7.86 17.06 20.57
C PRO A 283 -8.25 16.47 19.21
N ALA A 284 -8.17 17.27 18.14
CA ALA A 284 -8.43 16.83 16.76
C ALA A 284 -7.41 15.77 16.34
N GLU A 285 -6.13 16.02 16.57
CA GLU A 285 -5.07 15.07 16.25
C GLU A 285 -5.21 13.75 17.04
N ARG A 286 -5.62 13.80 18.31
CA ARG A 286 -5.95 12.59 19.10
C ARG A 286 -7.07 11.81 18.43
N ASP A 287 -8.15 12.48 18.06
CA ASP A 287 -9.35 11.83 17.53
C ASP A 287 -9.07 11.19 16.16
N GLU A 288 -8.29 11.88 15.31
CA GLU A 288 -7.78 11.32 14.06
C GLU A 288 -6.86 10.10 14.29
N TRP A 289 -6.07 10.04 15.37
CA TRP A 289 -5.17 8.91 15.66
C TRP A 289 -5.97 7.71 16.14
N ILE A 290 -6.94 7.95 17.02
CA ILE A 290 -7.86 6.92 17.49
C ILE A 290 -8.61 6.32 16.31
N GLU A 291 -9.12 7.16 15.41
CA GLU A 291 -9.87 6.68 14.26
C GLU A 291 -8.98 5.90 13.30
N ALA A 292 -7.81 6.44 12.92
CA ALA A 292 -6.87 5.72 12.05
C ALA A 292 -6.44 4.36 12.64
N ILE A 293 -6.17 4.30 13.95
CA ILE A 293 -5.81 3.06 14.64
C ILE A 293 -7.00 2.09 14.67
N ARG A 294 -8.22 2.58 14.96
CA ARG A 294 -9.43 1.74 14.97
C ARG A 294 -9.72 1.19 13.58
N THR A 295 -9.66 2.03 12.56
CA THR A 295 -9.71 1.64 11.15
C THR A 295 -8.64 0.59 10.88
N SER A 296 -7.37 0.83 11.17
CA SER A 296 -6.32 -0.18 10.94
C SER A 296 -6.60 -1.53 11.65
N ILE A 297 -7.09 -1.51 12.89
CA ILE A 297 -7.42 -2.73 13.65
C ILE A 297 -8.60 -3.49 13.02
N THR A 298 -9.54 -2.78 12.38
CA THR A 298 -10.83 -3.32 11.92
C THR A 298 -10.93 -3.47 10.40
N GLN A 299 -10.09 -2.75 9.65
CA GLN A 299 -10.18 -2.51 8.22
C GLN A 299 -8.77 -2.53 7.63
N ASP A 300 -8.57 -3.48 6.73
CA ASP A 300 -7.52 -3.39 5.73
C ASP A 300 -8.03 -2.42 4.63
N PRO A 301 -7.37 -1.27 4.37
CA PRO A 301 -7.84 -0.28 3.38
C PRO A 301 -8.02 -0.86 1.98
N PHE A 302 -7.24 -1.88 1.65
CA PHE A 302 -7.41 -2.65 0.43
C PHE A 302 -8.65 -3.53 0.53
N TYR A 303 -8.90 -4.15 1.67
CA TYR A 303 -10.13 -4.91 1.90
C TYR A 303 -11.38 -4.03 1.76
N ASP A 304 -11.34 -2.75 2.14
CA ASP A 304 -12.47 -1.83 1.91
C ASP A 304 -12.64 -1.47 0.42
N LEU A 305 -11.56 -1.16 -0.31
CA LEU A 305 -11.60 -0.91 -1.75
C LEU A 305 -12.11 -2.13 -2.52
N VAL A 306 -11.57 -3.31 -2.20
CA VAL A 306 -11.95 -4.60 -2.77
C VAL A 306 -13.36 -4.96 -2.34
N SER A 307 -13.77 -4.72 -1.10
CA SER A 307 -15.14 -4.98 -0.62
C SER A 307 -16.15 -4.05 -1.26
N ALA A 308 -15.82 -2.77 -1.45
CA ALA A 308 -16.68 -1.81 -2.14
C ALA A 308 -16.87 -2.20 -3.62
N ARG A 309 -15.80 -2.60 -4.32
CA ARG A 309 -15.92 -3.09 -5.70
C ARG A 309 -16.59 -4.48 -5.77
N LYS A 310 -16.29 -5.41 -4.86
CA LYS A 310 -17.00 -6.72 -4.75
C LYS A 310 -18.50 -6.52 -4.49
N LYS A 311 -18.89 -5.55 -3.64
CA LYS A 311 -20.31 -5.19 -3.44
C LYS A 311 -20.95 -4.63 -4.70
N LYS A 312 -20.25 -3.78 -5.45
CA LYS A 312 -20.72 -3.23 -6.74
C LYS A 312 -20.92 -4.33 -7.80
N ILE A 313 -20.02 -5.31 -7.84
CA ILE A 313 -20.14 -6.50 -8.68
C ILE A 313 -21.36 -7.32 -8.28
N ALA A 314 -21.51 -7.63 -6.99
CA ALA A 314 -22.62 -8.42 -6.47
C ALA A 314 -24.00 -7.75 -6.65
N SER A 315 -24.07 -6.40 -6.65
CA SER A 315 -25.31 -5.64 -6.86
C SER A 315 -25.75 -5.50 -8.32
N LYS A 316 -24.91 -5.93 -9.28
CA LYS A 316 -25.24 -5.88 -10.72
C LYS A 316 -25.87 -7.18 -11.25
N ASN A 317 -25.89 -8.22 -10.42
CA ASN A 317 -26.60 -9.49 -10.66
C ASN A 317 -27.95 -9.47 -9.92
#